data_AF-A0A955BX86-F1
#
_entry.id   AF-A0A955BX86-F1
#
_cell.length_a   1.000
_cell.length_b   1.000
_cell.length_c   1.000
_cell.angle_alpha   90.00
_cell.angle_beta   90.00
_cell.angle_gamma   90.00
#
_symmetry.space_group_name_H-M   'P 1'
#
loop_
_entity.id
_entity.type
_entity.pdbx_description
1 polymer ?
#
loop_
_entity_poly.entity_id
_entity_poly.type
_entity_poly.pdbx_seq_one_letter_code
_entity_poly.pdbx_strand_id
1 'polypeptide(L)' 'METVLVTGASSGIGRELARRFAADGSRLVLVARREDRLNELAEELRGQHRVECVV' A
#
# COMPACT_ATOMS: atom_id res chain seq x y z
N MET A 1 -4.64 -5.79 14.53
CA MET A 1 -3.77 -5.37 13.41
C MET A 1 -3.90 -6.42 12.34
N GLU A 2 -4.51 -6.07 11.21
CA GLU A 2 -4.75 -6.99 10.10
C GLU A 2 -3.70 -6.81 9.01
N THR A 3 -3.50 -7.83 8.18
CA THR A 3 -2.65 -7.75 6.99
C THR A 3 -3.54 -7.78 5.75
N VAL A 4 -3.42 -6.76 4.89
CA VAL A 4 -4.21 -6.63 3.67
C VAL A 4 -3.31 -6.79 2.45
N LEU A 5 -3.68 -7.74 1.58
CA LEU A 5 -3.07 -7.91 0.26
C LEU A 5 -3.85 -7.09 -0.77
N VAL A 6 -3.18 -6.15 -1.43
CA VAL A 6 -3.78 -5.32 -2.48
C VAL A 6 -3.14 -5.66 -3.82
N THR A 7 -3.90 -6.35 -4.68
CA THR A 7 -3.50 -6.58 -6.07
C THR A 7 -3.90 -5.39 -6.95
N GLY A 8 -3.07 -5.06 -7.93
CA GLY A 8 -3.25 -3.85 -8.74
C GLY A 8 -2.94 -2.55 -7.99
N ALA A 9 -2.17 -2.60 -6.90
CA ALA A 9 -1.89 -1.44 -6.02
C ALA A 9 -1.21 -0.25 -6.72
N SER A 10 -0.56 -0.45 -7.88
CA SER A 10 0.18 0.61 -8.58
C SER A 10 -0.66 1.80 -9.08
N SER A 11 -1.99 1.70 -9.16
CA SER A 11 -2.86 2.79 -9.64
C SER A 11 -4.34 2.55 -9.35
N GLY A 12 -5.16 3.59 -9.56
CA GLY A 12 -6.62 3.48 -9.53
C GLY A 12 -7.14 3.02 -8.17
N ILE A 13 -8.16 2.15 -8.17
CA ILE A 13 -8.85 1.70 -6.97
C ILE A 13 -7.90 0.99 -6.00
N GLY A 14 -6.99 0.14 -6.51
CA GLY A 14 -6.01 -0.55 -5.66
C GLY A 14 -5.13 0.43 -4.87
N ARG A 15 -4.66 1.49 -5.53
CA ARG A 15 -3.86 2.53 -4.87
C ARG A 15 -4.65 3.24 -3.78
N GLU A 16 -5.92 3.57 -4.05
CA GLU A 16 -6.77 4.26 -3.08
C GLU A 16 -7.16 3.36 -1.90
N LEU A 17 -7.44 2.08 -2.16
CA LEU A 17 -7.70 1.11 -1.10
C LEU A 17 -6.47 0.94 -0.18
N ALA A 18 -5.27 0.86 -0.75
CA ALA A 18 -4.04 0.80 0.03
C ALA A 18 -3.90 2.01 0.97
N ARG A 19 -4.23 3.22 0.50
CA ARG A 19 -4.24 4.44 1.35
C ARG A 19 -5.22 4.35 2.50
N ARG A 20 -6.45 3.92 2.22
CA ARG A 20 -7.49 3.79 3.26
C ARG A 20 -7.10 2.77 4.32
N PHE A 21 -6.63 1.59 3.90
CA PHE A 21 -6.18 0.58 4.84
C PHE A 21 -4.93 0.99 5.63
N ALA A 22 -4.02 1.77 5.04
CA ALA A 22 -2.89 2.35 5.76
C ALA A 22 -3.34 3.37 6.82
N ALA A 23 -4.32 4.23 6.49
CA ALA A 23 -4.90 5.18 7.43
C ALA A 23 -5.58 4.49 8.61
N ASP A 24 -6.17 3.32 8.39
CA ASP A 24 -6.75 2.47 9.42
C ASP A 24 -5.70 1.67 10.22
N GLY A 25 -4.41 1.78 9.89
CA GLY A 25 -3.31 1.14 10.61
C GLY A 25 -3.05 -0.33 10.22
N SER A 26 -3.58 -0.78 9.08
CA SER A 26 -3.34 -2.13 8.57
C SER A 26 -1.91 -2.28 8.01
N ARG A 27 -1.34 -3.48 8.12
CA ARG A 27 -0.13 -3.85 7.38
C ARG A 27 -0.49 -4.18 5.93
N LEU A 28 0.31 -3.74 4.98
CA LEU A 28 0.01 -3.89 3.56
C LEU A 28 1.02 -4.77 2.83
N VAL A 29 0.51 -5.61 1.93
CA VAL A 29 1.29 -6.28 0.88
C VAL A 29 0.78 -5.76 -0.46
N LEU A 30 1.63 -5.05 -1.20
CA LEU A 30 1.27 -4.33 -2.42
C LEU A 30 1.76 -5.10 -3.65
N VAL A 31 0.85 -5.54 -4.51
CA VAL A 31 1.21 -6.36 -5.68
C VAL A 31 0.75 -5.69 -6.97
N ALA A 32 1.68 -5.46 -7.90
CA ALA A 32 1.41 -5.03 -9.26
C ALA A 32 2.62 -5.27 -10.18
N ARG A 33 2.45 -5.05 -11.48
CA ARG A 33 3.52 -5.25 -12.49
C ARG A 33 4.57 -4.12 -12.55
N ARG A 34 4.30 -2.98 -11.92
CA ARG A 34 5.12 -1.75 -12.00
C ARG A 34 5.72 -1.48 -10.63
N GLU A 35 6.94 -1.97 -10.42
CA GLU A 35 7.65 -1.95 -9.14
C GLU A 35 7.98 -0.52 -8.68
N ASP A 36 8.39 0.35 -9.61
CA ASP A 36 8.60 1.80 -9.40
C ASP A 36 7.42 2.45 -8.67
N ARG A 37 6.20 2.23 -9.18
CA ARG A 37 4.97 2.79 -8.60
C ARG A 37 4.59 2.17 -7.26
N LEU A 38 4.96 0.91 -7.02
CA LEU A 38 4.71 0.25 -5.74
C LEU A 38 5.66 0.79 -4.67
N ASN A 39 6.92 1.00 -5.01
CA ASN A 39 7.91 1.59 -4.11
C ASN A 39 7.53 3.03 -3.74
N GLU A 40 7.15 3.87 -4.73
CA GLU A 40 6.63 5.21 -4.48
C GLU A 40 5.44 5.19 -3.51
N LEU A 41 4.48 4.28 -3.74
CA LEU A 41 3.32 4.14 -2.86
C LEU A 41 3.74 3.66 -1.46
N ALA A 42 4.64 2.68 -1.34
CA ALA A 42 5.07 2.18 -0.05
C ALA A 42 5.82 3.24 0.77
N GLU A 43 6.68 4.04 0.15
CA GLU A 43 7.35 5.18 0.78
C GLU A 43 6.33 6.21 1.27
N GLU A 44 5.36 6.55 0.43
CA GLU A 44 4.29 7.47 0.78
C GLU A 44 3.48 6.98 1.99
N LEU A 45 3.07 5.70 2.00
CA LEU A 45 2.25 5.13 3.08
C LEU A 45 3.03 5.02 4.39
N ARG A 46 4.31 4.62 4.35
CA ARG A 46 5.18 4.59 5.54
C ARG A 46 5.48 5.99 6.09
N GLY A 47 5.51 7.01 5.22
CA GLY A 47 5.73 8.40 5.62
C GLY A 47 4.50 9.06 6.25
N GLN A 48 3.30 8.74 5.77
CA GLN A 48 2.04 9.30 6.25
C GLN A 48 1.43 8.53 7.43
N HIS A 49 1.71 7.23 7.53
CA HIS A 49 1.13 6.34 8.51
C HIS A 49 2.19 5.45 9.16
N ARG A 50 1.99 5.07 10.42
CA ARG A 50 2.87 4.11 11.12
C ARG A 50 2.49 2.66 10.75
N VAL A 51 2.64 2.31 9.47
CA VAL A 51 2.30 0.99 8.94
C VAL A 51 3.50 0.30 8.30
N GLU A 52 3.51 -1.03 8.39
CA GLU A 52 4.42 -1.87 7.61
C GLU A 52 3.84 -2.05 6.19
N CYS A 53 4.69 -1.91 5.17
CA CYS A 53 4.35 -2.14 3.77
C CYS A 53 5.41 -3.05 3.16
N VAL A 54 4.96 -4.09 2.45
CA VAL A 54 5.82 -4.97 1.63
C VAL A 54 5.40 -4.77 0.17
N VAL A 55 6.38 -4.65 -0.71
CA VAL A 55 6.24 -4.52 -2.17
C VAL A 55 6.68 -5.81 -2.82
#